data_AF-A0A2U3GT01-F1
#
_entry.id   AF-A0A2U3GT01-F1
#
_cell.length_a   1.000
_cell.length_b   1.000
_cell.length_c   1.000
_cell.angle_alpha   90.00
_cell.angle_beta   90.00
_cell.angle_gamma   90.00
#
_symmetry.space_group_name_H-M   'P 1'
#
loop_
_entity.id
_entity.type
_entity.pdbx_description
1 polymer ?
#
loop_
_entity_poly.entity_id
_entity_poly.type
_entity_poly.pdbx_seq_one_letter_code
_entity_poly.pdbx_strand_id
1 'polypeptide(L)'
;MQREVMAALARVAEIRPEGWVLLRDLAGGREASRSDVEKTRRAMRRLADERLIEMGYVYAPDDNSSRLLVARKFLGTWKPNLTDKEDEQLYTYLWIETEKANEQLQLLGSRYRVKVEYVGPAYQAQVISLGGTPLFEYPYDPRPGASLDKPMR
;
A
#
# COMPACT_ATOMS: atom_id res chain seq x y z
N MET A 1 -5.75 -9.06 22.85
CA MET A 1 -5.45 -9.19 21.41
C MET A 1 -6.22 -8.26 20.48
N GLN A 2 -7.52 -8.45 20.13
CA GLN A 2 -8.21 -7.52 19.20
C GLN A 2 -8.15 -6.05 19.65
N ARG A 3 -8.38 -5.78 20.95
CA ARG A 3 -8.25 -4.43 21.53
C ARG A 3 -6.83 -3.87 21.44
N GLU A 4 -5.80 -4.71 21.56
CA GLU A 4 -4.39 -4.29 21.47
C GLU A 4 -4.02 -3.91 20.04
N VAL A 5 -4.44 -4.71 19.05
CA VAL A 5 -4.26 -4.41 17.63
C VAL A 5 -4.92 -3.09 17.27
N MET A 6 -6.19 -2.89 17.65
CA MET A 6 -6.88 -1.63 17.38
C MET A 6 -6.23 -0.44 18.09
N ALA A 7 -5.78 -0.59 19.33
CA ALA A 7 -5.08 0.47 20.04
C ALA A 7 -3.74 0.84 19.38
N ALA A 8 -2.98 -0.15 18.91
CA ALA A 8 -1.74 0.08 18.18
C ALA A 8 -2.00 0.82 16.85
N LEU A 9 -2.98 0.37 16.07
CA LEU A 9 -3.36 1.01 14.81
C LEU A 9 -3.93 2.42 15.01
N ALA A 10 -4.68 2.65 16.10
CA ALA A 10 -5.19 3.99 16.43
C ALA A 10 -4.05 4.98 16.68
N ARG A 11 -3.02 4.60 17.46
CA ARG A 11 -1.84 5.45 17.70
C ARG A 11 -1.08 5.77 16.42
N VAL A 12 -0.93 4.79 15.52
CA VAL A 12 -0.29 5.05 14.23
C VAL A 12 -1.14 5.99 13.38
N ALA A 13 -2.46 5.79 13.35
CA ALA A 13 -3.39 6.62 12.59
C ALA A 13 -3.48 8.08 13.09
N GLU A 14 -3.17 8.35 14.36
CA GLU A 14 -3.06 9.72 14.90
C GLU A 14 -1.89 10.50 14.27
N ILE A 15 -0.80 9.80 13.90
CA ILE A 15 0.40 10.41 13.32
C ILE A 15 0.34 10.35 11.79
N ARG A 16 -0.06 9.20 11.26
CA ARG A 16 -0.11 8.89 9.83
C ARG A 16 -1.38 8.07 9.53
N PRO A 17 -2.50 8.73 9.21
CA PRO A 17 -3.80 8.07 9.01
C PRO A 17 -3.75 6.89 8.03
N GLU A 18 -2.96 7.03 6.96
CA GLU A 18 -2.78 6.03 5.90
C GLU A 18 -1.70 4.97 6.19
N GLY A 19 -1.05 5.03 7.36
CA GLY A 19 0.10 4.22 7.73
C GLY A 19 -0.22 2.73 7.87
N TRP A 20 0.56 1.89 7.19
CA TRP A 20 0.54 0.44 7.32
C TRP A 20 1.49 -0.04 8.41
N VAL A 21 1.05 -1.02 9.21
CA VAL A 21 1.80 -1.60 10.31
C VAL A 21 1.98 -3.09 10.07
N LEU A 22 3.21 -3.58 10.23
CA LEU A 22 3.53 -5.00 10.05
C LEU A 22 2.84 -5.87 11.09
N LEU A 23 2.35 -7.04 10.68
CA LEU A 23 1.81 -8.07 11.58
C LEU A 23 2.75 -8.36 12.73
N ARG A 24 4.06 -8.44 12.45
CA ARG A 24 5.07 -8.75 13.46
C ARG A 24 5.17 -7.67 14.53
N ASP A 25 5.10 -6.40 14.15
CA ASP A 25 5.14 -5.28 15.10
C ASP A 25 3.86 -5.24 15.94
N LEU A 26 2.70 -5.51 15.32
CA LEU A 26 1.43 -5.66 16.03
C LEU A 26 1.43 -6.83 17.03
N ALA A 27 2.25 -7.86 16.79
CA ALA A 27 2.37 -9.03 17.66
C ALA A 27 3.38 -8.86 18.81
N GLY A 28 4.04 -7.71 18.94
CA GLY A 28 5.09 -7.46 19.94
C GLY A 28 6.51 -7.37 19.36
N GLY A 29 6.65 -7.24 18.03
CA GLY A 29 7.92 -6.97 17.37
C GLY A 29 8.88 -8.16 17.36
N ARG A 30 10.15 -7.91 17.72
CA ARG A 30 11.20 -8.94 17.67
C ARG A 30 11.01 -10.04 18.71
N GLU A 31 10.41 -9.71 19.85
CA GLU A 31 10.18 -10.63 20.98
C GLU A 31 8.91 -11.47 20.81
N ALA A 32 8.08 -11.17 19.81
CA ALA A 32 6.83 -11.88 19.56
C ALA A 32 7.08 -13.38 19.29
N SER A 33 6.41 -14.25 20.05
CA SER A 33 6.46 -15.69 19.79
C SER A 33 5.68 -16.05 18.53
N ARG A 34 5.90 -17.26 18.00
CA ARG A 34 5.06 -17.80 16.90
C ARG A 34 3.57 -17.82 17.27
N SER A 35 3.25 -18.06 18.56
CA SER A 35 1.87 -18.07 19.04
C SER A 35 1.25 -16.68 19.00
N ASP A 36 2.02 -15.64 19.36
CA ASP A 36 1.55 -14.25 19.37
C ASP A 36 1.28 -13.76 17.96
N VAL A 37 2.16 -14.10 17.01
CA VAL A 37 1.98 -13.79 15.59
C VAL A 37 0.69 -14.44 15.06
N GLU A 38 0.43 -15.70 15.37
CA GLU A 38 -0.77 -16.39 14.88
C GLU A 38 -2.06 -15.90 15.56
N LYS A 39 -2.01 -15.54 16.84
CA LYS A 39 -3.14 -14.88 17.54
C LYS A 39 -3.43 -13.51 16.93
N THR A 40 -2.40 -12.73 16.66
CA THR A 40 -2.50 -11.39 16.05
C THR A 40 -3.06 -11.49 14.63
N ARG A 41 -2.58 -12.43 13.82
CA ARG A 41 -3.09 -12.70 12.47
C ARG A 41 -4.58 -13.03 12.48
N ARG A 42 -5.03 -13.89 13.39
CA ARG A 42 -6.44 -14.23 13.56
C ARG A 42 -7.28 -13.03 14.02
N ALA A 43 -6.75 -12.21 14.93
CA ALA A 43 -7.40 -10.98 15.37
C ALA A 43 -7.56 -9.97 14.22
N MET A 44 -6.50 -9.78 13.42
CA MET A 44 -6.54 -8.92 12.23
C MET A 44 -7.61 -9.37 11.23
N ARG A 45 -7.68 -10.67 10.91
CA ARG A 45 -8.71 -11.20 10.00
C ARG A 45 -10.12 -10.86 10.47
N ARG A 46 -10.43 -11.13 11.75
CA ARG A 46 -11.74 -10.79 12.33
C ARG A 46 -12.05 -9.29 12.25
N LEU A 47 -11.07 -8.45 12.60
CA LEU A 47 -11.23 -6.99 12.52
C LEU A 47 -11.43 -6.50 11.08
N ALA A 48 -10.81 -7.17 10.10
CA ALA A 48 -11.00 -6.87 8.68
C ALA A 48 -12.39 -7.29 8.19
N ASP A 49 -12.88 -8.46 8.63
CA ASP A 49 -14.24 -8.93 8.35
C ASP A 49 -15.29 -7.95 8.93
N GLU A 50 -15.02 -7.41 10.12
CA GLU A 50 -15.81 -6.37 10.79
C GLU A 50 -15.62 -4.96 10.19
N ARG A 51 -14.76 -4.80 9.17
CA ARG A 51 -14.42 -3.52 8.53
C ARG A 51 -13.87 -2.46 9.50
N LEU A 52 -13.14 -2.89 10.52
CA LEU A 52 -12.46 -2.00 11.46
C LEU A 52 -11.01 -1.72 11.06
N ILE A 53 -10.43 -2.63 10.28
CA ILE A 53 -9.08 -2.49 9.71
C ILE A 53 -9.07 -2.88 8.24
N GLU A 54 -8.06 -2.43 7.53
CA GLU A 54 -7.67 -2.95 6.23
C GLU A 54 -6.42 -3.80 6.41
N MET A 55 -6.33 -4.90 5.66
CA MET A 55 -5.15 -5.75 5.62
C MET A 55 -4.49 -5.62 4.25
N GLY A 56 -3.23 -5.96 4.14
CA GLY A 56 -2.53 -5.97 2.86
C GLY A 56 -1.22 -6.75 2.96
N TYR A 57 -0.50 -6.80 1.86
CA TYR A 57 0.86 -7.31 1.83
C TYR A 57 1.80 -6.20 1.38
N VAL A 58 3.06 -6.27 1.78
CA VAL A 58 4.14 -5.42 1.29
C VAL A 58 5.37 -6.28 0.99
N TYR A 59 6.21 -5.91 0.03
CA TYR A 59 7.48 -6.61 -0.18
C TYR A 59 8.50 -6.24 0.89
N ALA A 60 9.29 -7.22 1.34
CA ALA A 60 10.39 -6.96 2.26
C ALA A 60 11.47 -6.12 1.56
N PRO A 61 12.04 -5.09 2.21
CA PRO A 61 13.00 -4.18 1.59
C PRO A 61 14.23 -4.88 1.00
N ASP A 62 14.66 -5.97 1.63
CA ASP A 62 15.86 -6.71 1.28
C ASP A 62 15.57 -7.97 0.45
N ASP A 63 14.28 -8.28 0.24
CA ASP A 63 13.84 -9.49 -0.45
C ASP A 63 12.49 -9.26 -1.15
N ASN A 64 12.56 -8.93 -2.44
CA ASN A 64 11.40 -8.77 -3.32
C ASN A 64 10.60 -10.07 -3.54
N SER A 65 11.02 -11.21 -2.99
CA SER A 65 10.25 -12.46 -3.03
C SER A 65 9.42 -12.69 -1.76
N SER A 66 9.73 -12.01 -0.66
CA SER A 66 9.06 -12.19 0.62
C SER A 66 8.02 -11.11 0.87
N ARG A 67 6.74 -11.51 0.87
CA ARG A 67 5.60 -10.63 1.21
C ARG A 67 5.32 -10.64 2.71
N LEU A 68 5.29 -9.46 3.30
CA LEU A 68 5.01 -9.22 4.70
C LEU A 68 3.56 -8.75 4.86
N LEU A 69 2.80 -9.41 5.74
CA LEU A 69 1.44 -9.01 6.04
C LEU A 69 1.43 -7.70 6.85
N VAL A 70 0.61 -6.75 6.42
CA VAL A 70 0.39 -5.47 7.08
C VAL A 70 -1.08 -5.22 7.37
N ALA A 71 -1.36 -4.29 8.29
CA ALA A 71 -2.69 -3.73 8.51
C ALA A 71 -2.65 -2.23 8.79
N ARG A 72 -3.77 -1.56 8.52
CA ARG A 72 -4.02 -0.18 8.94
C ARG A 72 -5.44 -0.03 9.45
N LYS A 73 -5.72 1.05 10.18
CA LYS A 73 -7.10 1.39 10.58
C LYS A 73 -7.96 1.62 9.33
N PHE A 74 -9.21 1.16 9.37
CA PHE A 74 -10.14 1.33 8.26
C PHE A 74 -10.43 2.82 7.99
N LEU A 75 -10.31 3.23 6.73
CA LEU A 75 -10.46 4.64 6.32
C LEU A 75 -11.86 4.97 5.75
N GLY A 76 -12.81 4.03 5.77
CA GLY A 76 -14.14 4.26 5.17
C GLY A 76 -14.20 3.95 3.67
N THR A 77 -13.06 3.84 3.00
CA THR A 77 -12.93 3.51 1.57
C THR A 77 -12.62 2.02 1.40
N TRP A 78 -13.53 1.15 1.85
CA TRP A 78 -13.33 -0.31 1.72
C TRP A 78 -13.27 -0.72 0.26
N LYS A 79 -12.19 -1.38 -0.10
CA LYS A 79 -12.12 -2.12 -1.35
C LYS A 79 -11.25 -3.37 -1.15
N PRO A 80 -11.65 -4.51 -1.72
CA PRO A 80 -11.01 -5.80 -1.46
C PRO A 80 -9.54 -5.83 -1.90
N ASN A 81 -8.72 -6.59 -1.17
CA ASN A 81 -7.32 -6.84 -1.52
C ASN A 81 -7.23 -7.65 -2.81
N LEU A 82 -6.28 -7.29 -3.66
CA LEU A 82 -5.92 -8.09 -4.82
C LEU A 82 -5.26 -9.39 -4.36
N THR A 83 -5.57 -10.49 -5.05
CA THR A 83 -4.79 -11.73 -4.97
C THR A 83 -3.41 -11.53 -5.58
N ASP A 84 -2.46 -12.42 -5.27
CA ASP A 84 -1.08 -12.36 -5.74
C ASP A 84 -0.99 -12.27 -7.28
N LYS A 85 -1.82 -13.06 -7.96
CA LYS A 85 -1.89 -13.07 -9.42
C LYS A 85 -2.47 -11.76 -9.97
N GLU A 86 -3.48 -11.20 -9.32
CA GLU A 86 -4.07 -9.92 -9.73
C GLU A 86 -3.11 -8.76 -9.50
N ASP A 87 -2.34 -8.79 -8.41
CA ASP A 87 -1.33 -7.78 -8.08
C ASP A 87 -0.17 -7.79 -9.09
N GLU A 88 0.33 -8.97 -9.46
CA GLU A 88 1.38 -9.14 -10.47
C GLU A 88 0.92 -8.71 -11.88
N GLN A 89 -0.28 -9.14 -12.28
CA GLN A 89 -0.88 -8.73 -13.56
C GLN A 89 -1.06 -7.22 -13.63
N LEU A 90 -1.50 -6.63 -12.52
CA LEU A 90 -1.66 -5.21 -12.41
C LEU A 90 -0.32 -4.47 -12.45
N TYR A 91 0.69 -4.89 -11.68
CA TYR A 91 2.02 -4.28 -11.72
C TYR A 91 2.55 -4.26 -13.14
N THR A 92 2.44 -5.39 -13.84
CA THR A 92 2.85 -5.52 -15.24
C THR A 92 2.09 -4.56 -16.15
N TYR A 93 0.78 -4.46 -15.97
CA TYR A 93 -0.06 -3.52 -16.72
C TYR A 93 0.35 -2.07 -16.49
N LEU A 94 0.53 -1.67 -15.22
CA LEU A 94 0.91 -0.30 -14.85
C LEU A 94 2.30 0.06 -15.35
N TRP A 95 3.23 -0.88 -15.29
CA TRP A 95 4.56 -0.71 -15.87
C TRP A 95 4.48 -0.40 -17.36
N ILE A 96 3.74 -1.22 -18.13
CA ILE A 96 3.58 -1.04 -19.58
C ILE A 96 2.93 0.31 -19.91
N GLU A 97 1.86 0.69 -19.22
CA GLU A 97 1.18 1.96 -19.47
C GLU A 97 2.04 3.17 -19.05
N THR A 98 2.82 3.04 -17.99
CA THR A 98 3.77 4.09 -17.55
C THR A 98 4.88 4.29 -18.56
N GLU A 99 5.45 3.22 -19.12
CA GLU A 99 6.48 3.30 -20.16
C GLU A 99 5.92 3.97 -21.42
N LYS A 100 4.73 3.57 -21.89
CA LYS A 100 4.07 4.24 -23.03
C LYS A 100 3.83 5.73 -22.78
N ALA A 101 3.37 6.09 -21.59
CA ALA A 101 3.16 7.49 -21.22
C ALA A 101 4.47 8.27 -21.22
N ASN A 102 5.55 7.68 -20.70
CA ASN A 102 6.88 8.29 -20.68
C ASN A 102 7.47 8.46 -22.08
N GLU A 103 7.30 7.48 -22.97
CA GLU A 103 7.70 7.60 -24.37
C GLU A 103 6.98 8.76 -25.06
N GLN A 104 5.66 8.89 -24.86
CA GLN A 104 4.88 10.01 -25.41
C GLN A 104 5.34 11.36 -24.83
N LEU A 105 5.55 11.45 -23.51
CA LEU A 105 6.06 12.65 -22.87
C LEU A 105 7.44 13.04 -23.43
N GLN A 106 8.31 12.06 -23.66
CA GLN A 106 9.63 12.29 -24.25
C GLN A 106 9.54 12.80 -25.69
N LEU A 107 8.68 12.21 -26.52
CA LEU A 107 8.42 12.67 -27.89
C LEU A 107 7.90 14.11 -27.93
N LEU A 108 7.16 14.54 -26.91
CA LEU A 108 6.66 15.91 -26.73
C LEU A 108 7.69 16.86 -26.10
N GLY A 109 8.90 16.39 -25.80
CA GLY A 109 9.95 17.20 -25.18
C GLY A 109 9.70 17.53 -23.69
N SER A 110 8.87 16.74 -23.01
CA SER A 110 8.61 16.90 -21.58
C SER A 110 9.89 16.74 -20.75
N ARG A 111 10.03 17.57 -19.72
CA ARG A 111 11.09 17.46 -18.70
C ARG A 111 10.68 16.61 -17.50
N TYR A 112 9.58 15.88 -17.63
CA TYR A 112 8.99 15.08 -16.56
C TYR A 112 8.73 13.67 -17.05
N ARG A 113 8.77 12.72 -16.12
CA ARG A 113 8.35 11.33 -16.29
C ARG A 113 7.37 10.93 -15.21
N VAL A 114 6.53 9.97 -15.51
CA VAL A 114 5.68 9.28 -14.56
C VAL A 114 6.44 8.08 -14.02
N LYS A 115 6.37 7.87 -12.71
CA LYS A 115 6.86 6.67 -12.03
C LYS A 115 5.72 6.08 -11.24
N VAL A 116 5.46 4.79 -11.40
CA VAL A 116 4.54 4.07 -10.51
C VAL A 116 5.37 3.31 -9.50
N GLU A 117 5.16 3.58 -8.22
CA GLU A 117 5.79 2.88 -7.10
C GLU A 117 4.76 2.07 -6.33
N TYR A 118 5.21 0.95 -5.80
CA TYR A 118 4.44 0.18 -4.84
C TYR A 118 4.68 0.73 -3.43
N VAL A 119 3.66 1.32 -2.81
CA VAL A 119 3.76 1.98 -1.49
C VAL A 119 2.81 1.27 -0.53
N GLY A 120 3.15 0.02 -0.24
CA GLY A 120 2.28 -0.88 0.53
C GLY A 120 1.26 -1.59 -0.38
N PRO A 121 0.06 -1.98 0.08
CA PRO A 121 -0.94 -2.64 -0.75
C PRO A 121 -1.63 -1.72 -1.77
N ALA A 122 -0.99 -0.59 -2.10
CA ALA A 122 -1.46 0.38 -3.07
C ALA A 122 -0.28 0.83 -3.95
N TYR A 123 -0.61 1.21 -5.17
CA TYR A 123 0.32 1.82 -6.09
C TYR A 123 0.20 3.34 -5.98
N GLN A 124 1.30 4.04 -6.19
CA GLN A 124 1.37 5.48 -6.21
C GLN A 124 1.99 5.92 -7.52
N ALA A 125 1.30 6.78 -8.27
CA ALA A 125 1.85 7.41 -9.45
C ALA A 125 2.47 8.76 -9.06
N GLN A 126 3.74 8.93 -9.34
CA GLN A 126 4.50 10.14 -9.10
C GLN A 126 4.88 10.78 -10.43
N VAL A 127 4.72 12.10 -10.54
CA VAL A 127 5.32 12.87 -11.65
C VAL A 127 6.64 13.43 -11.15
N ILE A 128 7.73 13.04 -11.80
CA ILE A 128 9.10 13.34 -11.38
C ILE A 128 9.78 14.14 -12.49
N SER A 129 10.51 15.19 -12.15
CA SER A 129 11.41 15.84 -13.10
C SER A 129 12.50 14.87 -13.57
N LEU A 130 13.06 15.09 -14.76
CA LEU A 130 14.23 14.34 -15.23
C LEU A 130 15.45 14.50 -14.29
N GLY A 131 15.47 15.54 -13.46
CA GLY A 131 16.45 15.73 -12.38
C GLY A 131 16.15 14.95 -11.10
N GLY A 132 15.08 14.16 -11.05
CA GLY A 132 14.74 13.28 -9.93
C GLY A 132 13.88 13.90 -8.84
N THR A 133 13.42 15.15 -8.99
CA THR A 133 12.57 15.81 -7.98
C THR A 133 11.09 15.41 -8.20
N PRO A 134 10.42 14.81 -7.21
CA PRO A 134 8.98 14.58 -7.27
C PRO A 134 8.24 15.91 -7.21
N LEU A 135 7.24 16.10 -8.08
CA LEU A 135 6.45 17.33 -8.17
C LEU A 135 5.01 17.14 -7.70
N PHE A 136 4.44 15.97 -8.00
CA PHE A 136 3.07 15.64 -7.63
C PHE A 136 2.95 14.16 -7.32
N GLU A 137 2.15 13.87 -6.30
CA GLU A 137 1.81 12.52 -5.86
C GLU A 137 0.32 12.26 -6.10
N TYR A 138 0.03 11.27 -6.95
CA TYR A 138 -1.32 10.81 -7.20
C TYR A 138 -1.47 9.41 -6.58
N PRO A 139 -2.37 9.22 -5.59
CA PRO A 139 -2.72 7.87 -5.19
C PRO A 139 -3.28 7.16 -6.42
N TYR A 140 -2.75 6.00 -6.78
CA TYR A 140 -3.25 5.24 -7.92
C TYR A 140 -3.96 3.98 -7.40
N ASP A 141 -5.28 3.97 -7.52
CA ASP A 141 -6.08 2.78 -7.23
C ASP A 141 -6.38 2.06 -8.54
N PRO A 142 -5.78 0.88 -8.76
CA PRO A 142 -5.88 0.12 -10.01
C PRO A 142 -7.26 -0.48 -10.31
N ARG A 143 -8.20 -0.43 -9.36
CA ARG A 143 -9.47 -1.15 -9.48
C ARG A 143 -10.47 -0.39 -10.35
N PRO A 144 -11.26 -1.08 -11.19
CA PRO A 144 -12.27 -0.43 -12.02
C PRO A 144 -13.26 0.38 -11.17
N GLY A 145 -13.46 1.66 -11.51
CA GLY A 145 -14.42 2.55 -10.84
C GLY A 145 -13.88 3.35 -9.64
N ALA A 146 -12.56 3.31 -9.39
CA ALA A 146 -11.93 4.23 -8.44
C ALA A 146 -11.87 5.65 -9.00
N SER A 147 -12.84 6.52 -8.64
CA SER A 147 -12.63 7.96 -8.78
C SER A 147 -11.52 8.37 -7.82
N LEU A 148 -10.41 8.86 -8.37
CA LEU A 148 -9.31 9.45 -7.62
C LEU A 148 -9.57 10.95 -7.54
N ASP A 149 -10.43 11.34 -6.60
CA ASP A 149 -10.73 12.75 -6.38
C ASP A 149 -9.57 13.44 -5.65
N LYS A 150 -8.73 14.08 -6.48
CA LYS A 150 -7.76 15.15 -6.22
C LYS A 150 -6.31 14.73 -5.88
N PRO A 151 -5.32 15.49 -6.41
CA PRO A 151 -3.91 15.37 -6.01
C PRO A 151 -3.73 15.68 -4.52
N MET A 152 -2.85 14.94 -3.84
CA MET A 152 -2.38 15.30 -2.49
C MET A 152 -1.27 16.34 -2.61
N ARG A 153 -1.29 17.34 -1.71
CA ARG A 153 -0.32 18.44 -1.65
C ARG A 153 0.89 18.08 -0.81
#